data_AF-A0A3M7QZ03-F1
#
_entry.id   AF-A0A3M7QZ03-F1
#
_cell.length_a   1.000
_cell.length_b   1.000
_cell.length_c   1.000
_cell.angle_alpha   90.00
_cell.angle_beta   90.00
_cell.angle_gamma   90.00
#
_symmetry.space_group_name_H-M   'P 1'
#
loop_
_entity.id
_entity.type
_entity.pdbx_description
1 polymer ?
#
loop_
_entity_poly.entity_id
_entity_poly.type
_entity_poly.pdbx_seq_one_letter_code
_entity_poly.pdbx_strand_id
1 'polypeptide(L)'
;MVADLKERCYSRLNLIKYLSNRKWGLKPETLGNLYKSLIGSILDYSFPCLNSFSETNIKKIQVIQNSAVRSILKLKYDTPSNIMHQEAFNKLNLLTVSNRLFELSERYVRAGLSHSVPLVVKLVEEYRGGFESRYIEYPTPLCNCYLVISSFFPELSNI
;
A
#
# COMPACT_ATOMS: atom_id res chain seq x y z
N MET A 1 -4.32 3.08 -16.01
CA MET A 1 -3.89 2.24 -14.87
C MET A 1 -4.58 2.63 -13.55
N VAL A 2 -4.38 3.85 -13.01
CA VAL A 2 -4.99 4.27 -11.72
C VAL A 2 -6.52 4.14 -11.72
N ALA A 3 -7.18 4.55 -12.82
CA ALA A 3 -8.63 4.47 -12.97
C ALA A 3 -9.16 3.03 -12.96
N ASP A 4 -8.48 2.12 -13.66
CA ASP A 4 -8.82 0.69 -13.68
C ASP A 4 -8.66 0.06 -12.29
N LEU A 5 -7.55 0.34 -11.59
CA LEU A 5 -7.35 -0.12 -10.21
C LEU A 5 -8.48 0.38 -9.29
N LYS A 6 -8.83 1.66 -9.43
CA LYS A 6 -9.93 2.28 -8.69
C LYS A 6 -11.25 1.54 -8.96
N GLU A 7 -11.63 1.33 -10.23
CA GLU A 7 -12.85 0.62 -10.57
C GLU A 7 -12.91 -0.80 -9.99
N ARG A 8 -11.82 -1.55 -10.09
CA ARG A 8 -11.72 -2.90 -9.51
C ARG A 8 -11.95 -2.88 -8.00
N CYS A 9 -11.29 -1.96 -7.28
CA CYS A 9 -11.48 -1.82 -5.83
C CYS A 9 -12.91 -1.38 -5.46
N TYR A 10 -13.51 -0.45 -6.22
CA TYR A 10 -14.90 -0.02 -5.98
C TYR A 10 -15.91 -1.14 -6.18
N SER A 11 -15.74 -1.94 -7.24
CA SER A 11 -16.60 -3.09 -7.51
C SER A 11 -16.59 -4.07 -6.32
N ARG A 12 -15.42 -4.36 -5.74
CA ARG A 12 -15.30 -5.24 -4.57
C ARG A 12 -15.73 -4.59 -3.26
N LEU A 13 -15.60 -3.27 -3.13
CA LEU A 13 -16.12 -2.53 -1.98
C LEU A 13 -17.64 -2.69 -1.85
N ASN A 14 -18.37 -2.67 -2.96
CA ASN A 14 -19.82 -2.83 -2.94
C ASN A 14 -20.25 -4.20 -2.40
N LEU A 15 -19.48 -5.25 -2.68
CA LEU A 15 -19.71 -6.58 -2.10
C LEU A 15 -19.53 -6.56 -0.58
N ILE A 16 -18.47 -5.93 -0.08
CA ILE A 16 -18.22 -5.81 1.37
C ILE A 16 -19.34 -5.02 2.06
N LYS A 17 -19.78 -3.90 1.45
CA LYS A 17 -20.90 -3.10 1.97
C LYS A 17 -22.19 -3.92 2.04
N TYR A 18 -22.49 -4.66 0.98
CA TYR A 18 -23.66 -5.53 0.93
C TYR A 18 -23.63 -6.59 2.03
N LEU A 19 -22.50 -7.31 2.16
CA LEU A 19 -22.32 -8.36 3.17
C LEU A 19 -22.37 -7.81 4.59
N SER A 20 -21.77 -6.64 4.82
CA SER A 20 -21.77 -5.98 6.14
C SER A 20 -23.18 -5.63 6.62
N ASN A 21 -24.10 -5.27 5.72
CA ASN A 21 -25.44 -4.82 6.08
C ASN A 21 -26.49 -5.96 6.19
N ARG A 22 -26.07 -7.22 6.22
CA ARG A 22 -27.00 -8.36 6.31
C ARG A 22 -27.39 -8.70 7.75
N LYS A 23 -28.63 -9.17 7.92
CA LYS A 23 -29.23 -9.52 9.23
C LYS A 23 -28.55 -10.68 9.97
N TRP A 24 -27.86 -11.57 9.27
CA TRP A 24 -27.19 -12.74 9.87
C TRP A 24 -25.82 -12.41 10.50
N GLY A 25 -25.37 -11.15 10.43
CA GLY A 25 -24.32 -10.60 11.29
C GLY A 25 -22.95 -11.27 11.15
N LEU A 26 -22.23 -11.00 10.07
CA LEU A 26 -20.83 -11.40 9.95
C LEU A 26 -19.96 -10.75 11.01
N LYS A 27 -19.04 -11.52 11.59
CA LYS A 27 -18.02 -10.97 12.51
C LYS A 27 -17.15 -9.94 11.77
N PRO A 28 -16.80 -8.80 12.39
CA PRO A 28 -15.94 -7.80 11.77
C PRO A 28 -14.60 -8.34 11.29
N GLU A 29 -14.03 -9.31 12.02
CA GLU A 29 -12.79 -10.00 11.63
C GLU A 29 -12.93 -10.75 10.29
N THR A 30 -14.04 -11.48 10.09
CA THR A 30 -14.33 -12.18 8.83
C THR A 30 -14.45 -11.20 7.68
N LEU A 31 -15.15 -10.08 7.89
CA LEU A 31 -15.27 -9.00 6.90
C LEU A 31 -13.91 -8.33 6.62
N GLY A 32 -13.07 -8.16 7.65
CA GLY A 32 -11.69 -7.67 7.51
C GLY A 32 -10.84 -8.60 6.66
N ASN A 33 -10.97 -9.92 6.84
CA ASN A 33 -10.29 -10.92 6.01
C ASN A 33 -10.80 -10.90 4.57
N LEU A 34 -12.11 -10.74 4.36
CA LEU A 34 -12.69 -10.54 3.03
C LEU A 34 -12.14 -9.27 2.35
N TYR A 35 -12.00 -8.18 3.10
CA TYR A 35 -11.35 -6.97 2.60
C TYR A 35 -9.91 -7.25 2.15
N LYS A 36 -9.10 -7.91 2.99
CA LYS A 36 -7.70 -8.27 2.66
C LYS A 36 -7.63 -9.14 1.41
N SER A 37 -8.52 -10.13 1.30
CA SER A 37 -8.55 -11.07 0.19
C SER A 37 -9.03 -10.43 -1.13
N LEU A 38 -10.02 -9.54 -1.09
CA LEU A 38 -10.63 -8.98 -2.31
C LEU A 38 -10.01 -7.67 -2.77
N ILE A 39 -9.78 -6.73 -1.85
CA ILE A 39 -9.26 -5.39 -2.14
C ILE A 39 -7.77 -5.34 -1.81
N GLY A 40 -7.37 -5.88 -0.66
CA GLY A 40 -5.97 -5.89 -0.23
C GLY A 40 -5.07 -6.58 -1.25
N SER A 41 -5.46 -7.73 -1.79
CA SER A 41 -4.71 -8.44 -2.83
C SER A 41 -4.49 -7.63 -4.12
N ILE A 42 -5.50 -6.86 -4.55
CA ILE A 42 -5.39 -5.98 -5.72
C ILE A 42 -4.34 -4.90 -5.47
N LEU A 43 -4.40 -4.26 -4.29
CA LEU A 43 -3.46 -3.21 -3.90
C LEU A 43 -2.04 -3.76 -3.72
N ASP A 44 -1.92 -4.85 -2.97
CA ASP A 44 -0.66 -5.52 -2.67
C ASP A 44 0.04 -5.94 -3.98
N TYR A 45 -0.67 -6.50 -4.96
CA TYR A 45 -0.05 -6.85 -6.25
C TYR A 45 0.43 -5.63 -7.04
N SER A 46 -0.31 -4.53 -6.96
CA SER A 46 0.02 -3.29 -7.67
C SER A 46 1.11 -2.43 -7.00
N PHE A 47 1.70 -2.88 -5.88
CA PHE A 47 2.65 -2.09 -5.10
C PHE A 47 3.81 -1.48 -5.90
N PRO A 48 4.43 -2.15 -6.91
CA PRO A 48 5.55 -1.57 -7.65
C PRO A 48 5.13 -0.32 -8.43
N CYS A 49 3.90 -0.32 -8.94
CA CYS A 49 3.33 0.81 -9.66
C CYS A 49 2.80 1.89 -8.72
N LEU A 50 2.21 1.48 -7.59
CA LEU A 50 1.57 2.39 -6.63
C LEU A 50 2.56 3.33 -5.94
N ASN A 51 3.80 2.90 -5.74
CA ASN A 51 4.84 3.77 -5.17
C ASN A 51 5.19 4.97 -6.05
N SER A 52 4.96 4.88 -7.36
CA SER A 52 5.15 6.00 -8.31
C SER A 52 3.92 6.89 -8.45
N PHE A 53 2.84 6.65 -7.71
CA PHE A 53 1.62 7.45 -7.83
C PHE A 53 1.75 8.77 -7.07
N SER A 54 1.13 9.82 -7.60
CA SER A 54 0.96 11.07 -6.89
C SER A 54 0.19 10.86 -5.58
N GLU A 55 0.50 11.67 -4.57
CA GLU A 55 -0.18 11.66 -3.27
C GLU A 55 -1.71 11.81 -3.42
N THR A 56 -2.16 12.58 -4.41
CA THR A 56 -3.57 12.77 -4.74
C THR A 56 -4.26 11.46 -5.18
N ASN A 57 -3.56 10.61 -5.91
CA ASN A 57 -4.08 9.31 -6.35
C ASN A 57 -4.06 8.28 -5.22
N ILE A 58 -3.03 8.29 -4.38
CA ILE A 58 -2.97 7.46 -3.17
C ILE A 58 -4.12 7.81 -2.22
N LYS A 59 -4.39 9.11 -2.00
CA LYS A 59 -5.55 9.59 -1.22
C LYS A 59 -6.88 9.07 -1.76
N LYS A 60 -7.07 9.03 -3.08
CA LYS A 60 -8.28 8.46 -3.69
C LYS A 60 -8.45 6.96 -3.38
N ILE A 61 -7.37 6.19 -3.38
CA ILE A 61 -7.40 4.76 -3.01
C ILE A 61 -7.66 4.62 -1.50
N GLN A 62 -7.05 5.47 -0.68
CA GLN A 62 -7.26 5.51 0.77
C GLN A 62 -8.73 5.74 1.14
N VAL A 63 -9.46 6.57 0.37
CA VAL A 63 -10.90 6.78 0.55
C VAL A 63 -11.70 5.48 0.38
N ILE A 64 -11.30 4.60 -0.54
CA ILE A 64 -11.95 3.29 -0.73
C ILE A 64 -11.76 2.42 0.52
N GLN A 65 -10.53 2.34 1.03
CA GLN A 65 -10.24 1.63 2.28
C GLN A 65 -11.06 2.21 3.44
N ASN A 66 -11.10 3.54 3.58
CA ASN A 66 -11.85 4.21 4.65
C ASN A 66 -13.34 3.85 4.58
N SER A 67 -13.90 3.83 3.37
CA SER A 67 -15.29 3.42 3.17
C SER A 67 -15.51 1.95 3.55
N ALA A 68 -14.57 1.05 3.23
CA ALA A 68 -14.63 -0.35 3.64
C ALA A 68 -14.59 -0.47 5.17
N VAL A 69 -13.59 0.13 5.82
CA VAL A 69 -13.38 0.08 7.27
C VAL A 69 -14.59 0.59 8.02
N ARG A 70 -15.15 1.75 7.64
CA ARG A 70 -16.38 2.27 8.26
C ARG A 70 -17.55 1.30 8.11
N SER A 71 -17.68 0.68 6.94
CA SER A 71 -18.73 -0.32 6.70
C SER A 71 -18.53 -1.55 7.57
N ILE A 72 -17.31 -2.03 7.74
CA ILE A 72 -16.98 -3.24 8.52
C ILE A 72 -17.18 -3.01 10.02
N LEU A 73 -16.63 -1.91 10.53
CA LEU A 73 -16.65 -1.58 11.96
C LEU A 73 -17.93 -0.85 12.40
N LYS A 74 -18.85 -0.58 11.48
CA LYS A 74 -20.11 0.17 11.73
C LYS A 74 -19.85 1.55 12.36
N LEU A 75 -18.80 2.21 11.91
CA LEU A 75 -18.45 3.55 12.38
C LEU A 75 -19.36 4.61 11.79
N LYS A 76 -19.60 5.68 12.55
CA LYS A 76 -20.34 6.86 12.06
C LYS A 76 -19.58 7.51 10.91
N TYR A 77 -20.32 8.22 10.07
CA TYR A 77 -19.71 8.95 8.94
C TYR A 77 -18.75 10.06 9.43
N ASP A 78 -19.09 10.72 10.54
CA ASP A 78 -18.30 11.83 11.08
C ASP A 78 -17.06 11.40 11.86
N THR A 79 -16.82 10.09 12.04
CA THR A 79 -15.64 9.62 12.76
C THR A 79 -14.37 10.14 12.06
N PRO A 80 -13.45 10.81 12.78
CA PRO A 80 -12.18 11.27 12.23
C PRO A 80 -11.34 10.12 11.65
N SER A 81 -10.58 10.39 10.58
CA SER A 81 -9.79 9.36 9.87
C SER A 81 -8.70 8.74 10.75
N ASN A 82 -8.02 9.53 11.57
CA ASN A 82 -7.00 9.07 12.52
C ASN A 82 -7.56 8.02 13.50
N ILE A 83 -8.72 8.29 14.10
CA ILE A 83 -9.38 7.37 15.05
C ILE A 83 -9.79 6.09 14.32
N MET A 84 -10.40 6.23 13.14
CA MET A 84 -10.79 5.10 12.30
C MET A 84 -9.58 4.21 11.93
N HIS A 85 -8.43 4.80 11.61
CA HIS A 85 -7.21 4.05 11.30
C HIS A 85 -6.64 3.30 12.50
N GLN A 86 -6.62 3.93 13.68
CA GLN A 86 -6.20 3.27 14.92
C GLN A 86 -7.12 2.09 15.24
N GLU A 87 -8.43 2.26 15.11
CA GLU A 87 -9.38 1.20 15.39
C GLU A 87 -9.30 0.05 14.37
N ALA A 88 -9.08 0.36 13.09
CA ALA A 88 -8.84 -0.63 12.05
C ALA A 88 -7.58 -1.45 12.32
N PHE A 89 -6.51 -0.81 12.80
CA PHE A 89 -5.30 -1.51 13.19
C PHE A 89 -5.57 -2.43 14.39
N ASN A 90 -6.15 -1.91 15.46
CA ASN A 90 -6.36 -2.66 16.70
C ASN A 90 -7.31 -3.85 16.53
N LYS A 91 -8.38 -3.70 15.75
CA LYS A 91 -9.42 -4.74 15.60
C LYS A 91 -9.21 -5.67 14.40
N LEU A 92 -8.61 -5.16 13.31
CA LEU A 92 -8.52 -5.90 12.04
C LEU A 92 -7.09 -6.13 11.58
N ASN A 93 -6.07 -5.61 12.29
CA ASN A 93 -4.68 -5.58 11.85
C ASN A 93 -4.55 -5.03 10.42
N LEU A 94 -5.22 -3.90 10.15
CA LEU A 94 -5.22 -3.22 8.87
C LEU A 94 -4.45 -1.90 8.95
N LEU A 95 -3.35 -1.83 8.21
CA LEU A 95 -2.58 -0.60 7.99
C LEU A 95 -3.26 0.28 6.93
N THR A 96 -2.92 1.56 6.91
CA THR A 96 -3.26 2.46 5.79
C THR A 96 -2.64 1.95 4.50
N VAL A 97 -3.23 2.31 3.36
CA VAL A 97 -2.72 1.91 2.04
C VAL A 97 -1.27 2.36 1.89
N SER A 98 -0.94 3.59 2.25
CA SER A 98 0.43 4.12 2.17
C SER A 98 1.43 3.28 2.97
N ASN A 99 1.11 2.98 4.24
CA ASN A 99 2.02 2.28 5.13
C ASN A 99 2.19 0.83 4.69
N ARG A 100 1.11 0.18 4.25
CA ARG A 100 1.15 -1.18 3.72
C ARG A 100 2.04 -1.29 2.49
N LEU A 101 1.92 -0.34 1.56
CA LEU A 101 2.74 -0.31 0.34
C LEU A 101 4.21 -0.06 0.66
N PHE A 102 4.48 0.86 1.59
CA PHE A 102 5.82 1.12 2.09
C PHE A 102 6.45 -0.17 2.65
N GLU A 103 5.77 -0.84 3.59
CA GLU A 103 6.26 -2.10 4.16
C GLU A 103 6.50 -3.20 3.10
N LEU A 104 5.62 -3.31 2.11
CA LEU A 104 5.78 -4.30 1.04
C LEU A 104 7.01 -3.99 0.18
N SER A 105 7.20 -2.72 -0.20
CA SER A 105 8.34 -2.30 -0.99
C SER A 105 9.67 -2.50 -0.26
N GLU A 106 9.72 -2.15 1.02
CA GLU A 106 10.89 -2.39 1.86
C GLU A 106 11.22 -3.88 1.97
N ARG A 107 10.22 -4.73 2.26
CA ARG A 107 10.43 -6.19 2.37
C ARG A 107 10.92 -6.78 1.05
N TYR A 108 10.33 -6.35 -0.06
CA TYR A 108 10.72 -6.83 -1.39
C TYR A 108 12.16 -6.48 -1.72
N VAL A 109 12.55 -5.20 -1.56
CA VAL A 109 13.91 -4.73 -1.83
C VAL A 109 14.91 -5.38 -0.88
N ARG A 110 14.62 -5.40 0.43
CA ARG A 110 15.47 -6.01 1.44
C ARG A 110 15.72 -7.49 1.16
N ALA A 111 14.66 -8.27 0.90
CA ALA A 111 14.81 -9.69 0.57
C ALA A 111 15.55 -9.90 -0.76
N GLY A 112 15.24 -9.08 -1.76
CA GLY A 112 15.92 -9.14 -3.06
C GLY A 112 17.42 -8.87 -2.96
N LEU A 113 17.83 -7.90 -2.13
CA LEU A 113 19.23 -7.60 -1.86
C LEU A 113 19.90 -8.68 -1.00
N SER A 114 19.26 -9.13 0.08
CA SER A 114 19.79 -10.19 0.94
C SER A 114 20.06 -11.50 0.19
N HIS A 115 19.22 -11.84 -0.78
CA HIS A 115 19.38 -13.02 -1.62
C HIS A 115 20.12 -12.75 -2.94
N SER A 116 20.63 -11.53 -3.16
CA SER A 116 21.33 -11.13 -4.38
C SER A 116 20.55 -11.47 -5.66
N VAL A 117 19.23 -11.25 -5.65
CA VAL A 117 18.37 -11.52 -6.80
C VAL A 117 18.81 -10.62 -7.97
N PRO A 118 19.26 -11.19 -9.11
CA PRO A 118 19.93 -10.42 -10.16
C PRO A 118 19.13 -9.22 -10.67
N LEU A 119 17.81 -9.36 -10.79
CA LEU A 119 16.93 -8.30 -11.26
C LEU A 119 16.81 -7.15 -10.25
N VAL A 120 16.75 -7.46 -8.95
CA VAL A 120 16.63 -6.44 -7.90
C VAL A 120 17.95 -5.71 -7.73
N VAL A 121 19.07 -6.43 -7.75
CA VAL A 121 20.41 -5.83 -7.70
C VAL A 121 20.61 -4.91 -8.91
N LYS A 122 20.32 -5.38 -10.13
CA LYS A 122 20.42 -4.56 -11.34
C LYS A 122 19.55 -3.29 -11.27
N LEU A 123 18.31 -3.42 -10.79
CA LEU A 123 17.40 -2.28 -10.62
C LEU A 123 17.95 -1.24 -9.64
N VAL A 124 18.58 -1.68 -8.54
CA VAL A 124 19.19 -0.79 -7.54
C VAL A 124 20.44 -0.11 -8.09
N GLU A 125 21.28 -0.80 -8.85
CA GLU A 125 22.45 -0.20 -9.51
C GLU A 125 22.04 0.83 -10.58
N GLU A 126 21.02 0.54 -11.39
CA GLU A 126 20.46 1.51 -12.35
C GLU A 126 19.92 2.75 -11.63
N TYR A 127 19.25 2.55 -10.49
CA TYR A 127 18.76 3.65 -9.65
C TYR A 127 19.91 4.50 -9.07
N ARG A 128 21.02 3.88 -8.66
CA ARG A 128 22.25 4.57 -8.23
C ARG A 128 22.84 5.43 -9.36
N GLY A 129 23.03 4.85 -10.55
CA GLY A 129 23.57 5.58 -11.71
C GLY A 129 22.68 6.76 -12.15
N GLY A 130 21.36 6.64 -11.97
CA GLY A 130 20.40 7.73 -12.19
C GLY A 130 20.60 8.92 -11.23
N PHE A 131 20.95 8.67 -9.97
CA PHE A 131 21.25 9.73 -8.98
C PHE A 131 22.53 10.49 -9.31
N GLU A 132 23.61 9.76 -9.58
CA GLU A 132 24.92 10.34 -9.89
C GLU A 132 24.87 11.24 -11.14
N SER A 133 23.96 10.94 -12.06
CA SER A 133 23.79 11.69 -13.31
C SER A 133 22.85 12.91 -13.20
N ARG A 134 22.22 13.18 -12.03
CA ARG A 134 21.26 14.29 -11.80
C ARG A 134 20.02 14.31 -12.72
N TYR A 135 19.74 13.23 -13.44
CA TYR A 135 18.61 13.13 -14.39
C TYR A 135 17.32 12.54 -13.79
N ILE A 136 17.14 12.53 -12.47
CA ILE A 136 15.90 11.99 -11.88
C ILE A 136 14.77 13.04 -12.02
N GLU A 137 14.20 13.13 -13.22
CA GLU A 137 12.96 13.88 -13.49
C GLU A 137 11.73 13.19 -12.89
N TYR A 138 11.81 11.88 -12.59
CA TYR A 138 10.64 11.09 -12.19
C TYR A 138 10.88 10.26 -10.91
N PRO A 139 9.93 10.27 -9.95
CA PRO A 139 10.02 9.44 -8.76
C PRO A 139 9.93 7.96 -9.13
N THR A 140 11.01 7.22 -8.89
CA THR A 140 11.02 5.77 -9.08
C THR A 140 10.31 5.07 -7.91
N PRO A 141 9.81 3.84 -8.11
CA PRO A 141 9.22 3.05 -7.03
C PRO A 141 10.17 2.81 -5.84
N LEU A 142 11.49 2.94 -6.08
CA LEU A 142 12.56 2.74 -5.11
C LEU A 142 12.88 3.98 -4.27
N CYS A 143 12.38 5.16 -4.63
CA CYS A 143 12.64 6.39 -3.88
C CYS A 143 12.24 6.28 -2.41
N ASN A 144 11.13 5.62 -2.12
CA ASN A 144 10.69 5.39 -0.75
C ASN A 144 11.57 4.38 0.01
N CYS A 145 12.36 3.55 -0.69
CA CYS A 145 13.24 2.54 -0.10
C CYS A 145 14.70 3.02 0.07
N TYR A 146 14.98 4.32 -0.10
CA TYR A 146 16.34 4.86 -0.06
C TYR A 146 17.12 4.45 1.19
N LEU A 147 16.53 4.59 2.38
CA LEU A 147 17.18 4.24 3.65
C LEU A 147 17.56 2.76 3.74
N VAL A 148 16.77 1.88 3.11
CA VAL A 148 17.05 0.44 3.08
C VAL A 148 18.21 0.21 2.13
N ILE A 149 18.19 0.79 0.93
CA ILE A 149 19.27 0.69 -0.05
C ILE A 149 20.59 1.22 0.53
N SER A 150 20.58 2.39 1.17
CA SER A 150 21.77 2.98 1.80
C SER A 150 22.34 2.14 2.94
N SER A 151 21.50 1.35 3.64
CA SER A 151 21.98 0.43 4.67
C SER A 151 22.77 -0.76 4.12
N PHE A 152 22.47 -1.21 2.89
CA PHE A 152 23.24 -2.26 2.21
C PHE A 152 24.47 -1.69 1.48
N PHE A 153 24.41 -0.42 1.08
CA PHE A 153 25.47 0.28 0.35
C PHE A 153 25.83 1.60 1.06
N PRO A 154 26.69 1.56 2.09
CA PRO A 154 27.03 2.74 2.90
C PRO A 154 27.76 3.85 2.11
N GLU A 155 28.26 3.56 0.91
CA GLU A 155 28.82 4.57 -0.01
C GLU A 155 27.81 5.66 -0.40
N LEU A 156 26.51 5.40 -0.27
CA LEU A 156 25.43 6.36 -0.59
C LEU A 156 25.19 7.43 0.47
N SER A 157 25.67 7.28 1.72
CA SER A 157 25.39 8.25 2.79
C SER A 157 26.21 9.54 2.70
N ASN A 158 27.16 9.61 1.76
CA ASN A 158 28.12 10.71 1.60
C ASN A 158 27.88 11.55 0.32
N ILE A 159 26.78 11.33 -0.39
CA ILE A 159 26.30 12.17 -1.52
C ILE A 159 25.07 12.93 -1.03
#